data_AF-A0A7M4EGY6-F1
#
_entry.id   AF-A0A7M4EGY6-F1
#
_cell.length_a   1.000
_cell.length_b   1.000
_cell.length_c   1.000
_cell.angle_alpha   90.00
_cell.angle_beta   90.00
_cell.angle_gamma   90.00
#
_symmetry.space_group_name_H-M   'P 1'
#
loop_
_entity.id
_entity.type
_entity.pdbx_description
1 polymer ?
#
loop_
_entity_poly.entity_id
_entity_poly.type
_entity_poly.pdbx_seq_one_letter_code
_entity_poly.pdbx_strand_id
1 'polypeptide(L)'
;MSRGSGSPARFGGLSTARLRALLQDEPQLQRMARLSAQFQSLQVEREMCLALNYTLAKENLSLQPQLENGKASLAIKYQELKEIREACQEKQQQVVACLEKWNPQSALTHLQADLDAAETESEVQIEKFLSQEMPLDVFLESFQQSRMLSHLRRTQVEKLQELLKKQQPPSLCSTRSKGQEPPSANPAPTHVALVQNKATPKMFQLRYSFTPAILVSSDAVSPFPMAVAPPSRNLPPLGPSAGQMPVSRAHPPRLCSPLRLIGHIPLLSPRPFRVEPSRLSCQQKQEPPHR
;
A
#
# COMPACT_ATOMS: atom_id res chain seq x y z
N MET A 1 44.98 38.51 3.41
CA MET A 1 46.41 38.84 3.63
C MET A 1 46.83 38.21 4.94
N SER A 2 47.64 37.15 4.92
CA SER A 2 48.59 36.84 6.00
C SER A 2 49.64 35.92 5.41
N ARG A 3 50.86 36.45 5.26
CA ARG A 3 51.99 35.76 4.64
C ARG A 3 52.47 34.68 5.60
N GLY A 4 52.46 33.42 5.18
CA GLY A 4 53.16 32.36 5.90
C GLY A 4 54.66 32.66 5.87
N SER A 5 55.21 33.13 6.98
CA SER A 5 56.65 33.26 7.20
C SER A 5 57.26 31.88 7.42
N GLY A 6 57.26 31.04 6.38
CA GLY A 6 58.06 29.83 6.35
C GLY A 6 59.49 30.21 6.01
N SER A 7 60.36 30.26 7.01
CA SER A 7 61.80 30.59 6.86
C SER A 7 62.45 29.78 5.72
N PRO A 8 62.77 30.39 4.56
CA PRO A 8 63.29 29.66 3.41
C PRO A 8 64.82 29.70 3.43
N ALA A 9 65.47 29.13 4.45
CA ALA A 9 66.94 29.17 4.54
C ALA A 9 67.60 28.15 5.49
N ARG A 10 67.01 26.98 5.76
CA ARG A 10 67.64 26.04 6.72
C ARG A 10 68.84 25.26 6.17
N PHE A 11 68.92 25.08 4.85
CA PHE A 11 69.99 24.29 4.21
C PHE A 11 70.99 25.12 3.40
N GLY A 12 70.64 26.37 3.05
CA GLY A 12 71.49 27.24 2.22
C GLY A 12 72.80 27.69 2.90
N GLY A 13 72.91 27.59 4.22
CA GLY A 13 74.10 27.93 4.99
C GLY A 13 74.99 26.74 5.41
N LEU A 14 74.70 25.52 4.94
CA LEU A 14 75.44 24.32 5.33
C LEU A 14 76.56 24.01 4.32
N SER A 15 77.74 23.59 4.79
CA SER A 15 78.83 23.13 3.92
C SER A 15 78.48 21.82 3.22
N THR A 16 79.12 21.56 2.06
CA THR A 16 78.84 20.36 1.25
C THR A 16 79.08 19.04 2.00
N ALA A 17 80.08 18.99 2.88
CA ALA A 17 80.33 17.83 3.74
C ALA A 17 79.20 17.63 4.78
N ARG A 18 78.66 18.72 5.34
CA ARG A 18 77.56 18.68 6.32
C ARG A 18 76.24 18.28 5.67
N LEU A 19 75.98 18.74 4.45
CA LEU A 19 74.81 18.31 3.65
C LEU A 19 74.89 16.82 3.31
N ARG A 20 76.07 16.31 2.93
CA ARG A 20 76.27 14.87 2.68
C ARG A 20 76.08 14.03 3.94
N ALA A 21 76.60 14.47 5.08
CA ALA A 21 76.38 13.80 6.37
C ALA A 21 74.88 13.78 6.74
N LEU A 22 74.18 14.90 6.54
CA LEU A 22 72.73 15.00 6.80
C LEU A 22 71.90 14.12 5.85
N LEU A 23 72.30 13.99 4.58
CA LEU A 23 71.67 13.07 3.63
C LEU A 23 71.86 11.59 4.02
N GLN A 24 72.92 11.26 4.75
CA GLN A 24 73.14 9.91 5.28
C GLN A 24 72.49 9.69 6.64
N ASP A 25 72.07 10.76 7.32
CA ASP A 25 71.35 10.73 8.60
C ASP A 25 69.83 10.79 8.37
N GLU A 26 69.29 9.67 7.89
CA GLU A 26 67.86 9.44 7.68
C GLU A 26 66.98 9.79 8.91
N PRO A 27 67.31 9.39 10.17
CA PRO A 27 66.47 9.75 11.30
C PRO A 27 66.49 11.26 11.58
N GLN A 28 67.59 11.98 11.30
CA GLN A 28 67.62 13.43 11.39
C GLN A 28 66.72 14.08 10.32
N LEU A 29 66.75 13.61 9.07
CA LEU A 29 65.87 14.07 7.99
C LEU A 29 64.40 13.83 8.30
N GLN A 30 64.03 12.64 8.78
CA GLN A 30 62.65 12.32 9.17
C GLN A 30 62.16 13.23 10.30
N ARG A 31 63.03 13.54 11.28
CA ARG A 31 62.70 14.50 12.34
C ARG A 31 62.46 15.90 11.78
N MET A 32 63.29 16.36 10.84
CA MET A 32 63.09 17.65 10.18
C MET A 32 61.81 17.68 9.34
N ALA A 33 61.48 16.60 8.65
CA ALA A 33 60.25 16.48 7.87
C ALA A 33 59.01 16.52 8.77
N ARG A 34 59.01 15.79 9.90
CA ARG A 34 57.92 15.81 10.89
C ARG A 34 57.71 17.19 11.53
N LEU A 35 58.80 17.94 11.72
CA LEU A 35 58.75 19.30 12.25
C LEU A 35 58.42 20.36 11.17
N SER A 36 58.29 19.95 9.90
CA SER A 36 57.92 20.89 8.85
C SER A 36 56.48 21.37 9.02
N ALA A 37 56.23 22.64 8.74
CA ALA A 37 54.89 23.23 8.86
C ALA A 37 53.87 22.51 7.97
N GLN A 38 54.29 22.02 6.79
CA GLN A 38 53.43 21.27 5.88
C GLN A 38 53.00 19.93 6.49
N PHE A 39 53.94 19.16 7.05
CA PHE A 39 53.62 17.90 7.72
C PHE A 39 52.70 18.11 8.92
N GLN A 40 52.96 19.14 9.74
CA GLN A 40 52.11 19.46 10.89
C GLN A 40 50.69 19.91 10.47
N SER A 41 50.55 20.69 9.38
CA SER A 41 49.23 21.07 8.84
C SER A 41 48.43 19.84 8.42
N LEU A 42 49.06 18.93 7.67
CA LEU A 42 48.41 17.69 7.23
C LEU A 42 48.04 16.78 8.41
N GLN A 43 48.86 16.77 9.46
CA GLN A 43 48.57 16.02 10.68
C GLN A 43 47.30 16.56 11.37
N VAL A 44 47.17 17.89 11.50
CA VAL A 44 45.97 18.53 12.07
C VAL A 44 44.74 18.28 11.19
N GLU A 45 44.87 18.41 9.86
CA GLU A 45 43.78 18.12 8.92
C GLU A 45 43.32 16.66 9.03
N ARG A 46 44.27 15.71 9.16
CA ARG A 46 43.97 14.30 9.37
C ARG A 46 43.19 14.09 10.66
N GLU A 47 43.64 14.69 11.77
CA GLU A 47 42.97 14.56 13.07
C GLU A 47 41.56 15.16 13.04
N MET A 48 41.39 16.32 12.39
CA MET A 48 40.08 16.93 12.16
C MET A 48 39.17 16.00 11.34
N CYS A 49 39.65 15.46 10.23
CA CYS A 49 38.89 14.52 9.40
C CYS A 49 38.49 13.24 10.17
N LEU A 50 39.40 12.70 10.99
CA LEU A 50 39.11 11.55 11.84
C LEU A 50 38.05 11.86 12.90
N ALA A 51 38.14 13.04 13.55
CA ALA A 51 37.15 13.48 14.51
C ALA A 51 35.77 13.65 13.86
N LEU A 52 35.70 14.28 12.68
CA LEU A 52 34.46 14.46 11.92
C LEU A 52 33.87 13.11 11.46
N ASN A 53 34.70 12.18 10.98
CA ASN A 53 34.24 10.85 10.61
C ASN A 53 33.68 10.11 11.82
N TYR A 54 34.35 10.20 12.96
CA TYR A 54 33.89 9.58 14.21
C TYR A 54 32.55 10.14 14.68
N THR A 55 32.37 11.46 14.68
CA THR A 55 31.09 12.08 15.07
C THR A 55 29.96 11.66 14.15
N LEU A 56 30.19 11.67 12.82
CA LEU A 56 29.19 11.22 11.84
C LEU A 56 28.87 9.74 11.98
N ALA A 57 29.87 8.88 12.21
CA ALA A 57 29.64 7.46 12.44
C ALA A 57 28.79 7.24 13.70
N LYS A 58 29.09 7.97 14.78
CA LYS A 58 28.32 7.91 16.03
C LYS A 58 26.88 8.38 15.83
N GLU A 59 26.67 9.47 15.12
CA GLU A 59 25.34 9.99 14.78
C GLU A 59 24.56 8.98 13.92
N ASN A 60 25.17 8.44 12.86
CA ASN A 60 24.55 7.43 12.00
C ASN A 60 24.13 6.18 12.79
N LEU A 61 25.00 5.67 13.68
CA LEU A 61 24.68 4.54 14.55
C LEU A 61 23.54 4.88 15.52
N SER A 62 23.45 6.12 15.99
CA SER A 62 22.34 6.56 16.85
C SER A 62 20.99 6.62 16.15
N LEU A 63 20.98 6.82 14.82
CA LEU A 63 19.76 6.85 14.00
C LEU A 63 19.27 5.46 13.61
N GLN A 64 20.16 4.46 13.56
CA GLN A 64 19.82 3.08 13.22
C GLN A 64 18.64 2.51 14.03
N PRO A 65 18.57 2.61 15.37
CA PRO A 65 17.42 2.10 16.12
C PRO A 65 16.11 2.80 15.75
N GLN A 66 16.13 4.11 15.46
CA GLN A 66 14.92 4.82 15.03
C GLN A 66 14.43 4.33 13.67
N LEU A 67 15.35 4.09 12.73
CA LEU A 67 15.03 3.53 11.41
C LEU A 67 14.42 2.12 11.53
N GLU A 68 15.05 1.24 12.32
CA GLU A 68 14.57 -0.13 12.51
C GLU A 68 13.21 -0.16 13.23
N ASN A 69 13.01 0.68 14.24
CA ASN A 69 11.71 0.84 14.90
C ASN A 69 10.64 1.35 13.92
N GLY A 70 11.00 2.30 13.05
CA GLY A 70 10.12 2.82 12.01
C GLY A 70 9.71 1.73 11.00
N LYS A 71 10.68 0.92 10.54
CA LYS A 71 10.44 -0.23 9.66
C LYS A 71 9.51 -1.26 10.31
N ALA A 72 9.77 -1.62 11.57
CA ALA A 72 8.94 -2.57 12.31
C ALA A 72 7.51 -2.05 12.51
N SER A 73 7.36 -0.78 12.90
CA SER A 73 6.04 -0.14 13.06
C SER A 73 5.26 -0.11 11.75
N LEU A 74 5.95 0.19 10.64
CA LEU A 74 5.34 0.18 9.31
C LEU A 74 4.91 -1.23 8.90
N ALA A 75 5.73 -2.25 9.15
CA ALA A 75 5.38 -3.64 8.88
C ALA A 75 4.12 -4.07 9.66
N ILE A 76 4.01 -3.69 10.94
CA ILE A 76 2.81 -3.94 11.76
C ILE A 76 1.58 -3.27 11.12
N LYS A 77 1.69 -2.01 10.70
CA LYS A 77 0.57 -1.29 10.07
C LYS A 77 0.13 -1.92 8.74
N TYR A 78 1.08 -2.42 7.94
CA TYR A 78 0.75 -3.16 6.71
C TYR A 78 0.04 -4.47 7.02
N GLN A 79 0.45 -5.17 8.06
CA GLN A 79 -0.18 -6.41 8.50
C GLN A 79 -1.61 -6.17 9.00
N GLU A 80 -1.83 -5.17 9.86
CA GLU A 80 -3.17 -4.74 10.30
C GLU A 80 -4.07 -4.39 9.11
N LEU A 81 -3.55 -3.64 8.14
CA LEU A 81 -4.29 -3.26 6.93
C LEU A 81 -4.71 -4.49 6.11
N LYS A 82 -3.81 -5.47 5.97
CA LYS A 82 -4.08 -6.72 5.27
C LYS A 82 -5.22 -7.48 5.96
N GLU A 83 -5.16 -7.64 7.27
CA GLU A 83 -6.19 -8.32 8.06
C GLU A 83 -7.55 -7.64 7.94
N ILE A 84 -7.61 -6.30 8.06
CA ILE A 84 -8.86 -5.55 7.90
C ILE A 84 -9.41 -5.68 6.48
N ARG A 85 -8.54 -5.70 5.46
CA ARG A 85 -8.95 -5.90 4.07
C ARG A 85 -9.56 -7.29 3.87
N GLU A 86 -8.89 -8.33 4.37
CA GLU A 86 -9.37 -9.71 4.27
C GLU A 86 -10.71 -9.88 5.00
N ALA A 87 -10.83 -9.35 6.22
CA ALA A 87 -12.08 -9.36 6.97
C ALA A 87 -13.21 -8.60 6.23
N CYS A 88 -12.91 -7.45 5.64
CA CYS A 88 -13.87 -6.70 4.84
C CYS A 88 -14.31 -7.48 3.60
N GLN A 89 -13.37 -8.12 2.89
CA GLN A 89 -13.66 -8.97 1.74
C GLN A 89 -14.53 -10.18 2.12
N GLU A 90 -14.27 -10.81 3.26
CA GLU A 90 -15.08 -11.92 3.76
C GLU A 90 -16.51 -11.45 4.05
N LYS A 91 -16.67 -10.34 4.77
CA LYS A 91 -18.02 -9.76 5.05
C LYS A 91 -18.74 -9.36 3.77
N GLN A 92 -18.02 -8.82 2.80
CA GLN A 92 -18.54 -8.50 1.48
C GLN A 92 -19.07 -9.76 0.76
N GLN A 93 -18.30 -10.85 0.79
CA GLN A 93 -18.71 -12.12 0.19
C GLN A 93 -19.93 -12.71 0.92
N GLN A 94 -19.97 -12.65 2.25
CA GLN A 94 -21.13 -13.09 3.04
C GLN A 94 -22.40 -12.31 2.68
N VAL A 95 -22.30 -10.98 2.52
CA VAL A 95 -23.44 -10.15 2.11
C VAL A 95 -23.90 -10.52 0.71
N VAL A 96 -22.99 -10.69 -0.26
CA VAL A 96 -23.34 -11.09 -1.63
C VAL A 96 -24.03 -12.44 -1.64
N ALA A 97 -23.48 -13.44 -0.94
CA ALA A 97 -24.09 -14.77 -0.85
C ALA A 97 -25.49 -14.72 -0.20
N CYS A 98 -25.68 -13.89 0.83
CA CYS A 98 -27.00 -13.67 1.43
C CYS A 98 -27.98 -13.01 0.45
N LEU A 99 -27.54 -12.00 -0.30
CA LEU A 99 -28.39 -11.32 -1.29
C LEU A 99 -28.77 -12.24 -2.46
N GLU A 100 -27.87 -13.12 -2.90
CA GLU A 100 -28.15 -14.12 -3.92
C GLU A 100 -29.16 -15.17 -3.41
N LYS A 101 -28.95 -15.69 -2.19
CA LYS A 101 -29.86 -16.65 -1.56
C LYS A 101 -31.26 -16.08 -1.33
N TRP A 102 -31.33 -14.84 -0.85
CA TRP A 102 -32.58 -14.15 -0.52
C TRP A 102 -32.97 -13.15 -1.61
N ASN A 103 -32.75 -13.53 -2.87
CA ASN A 103 -33.13 -12.71 -4.00
C ASN A 103 -34.66 -12.74 -4.18
N PRO A 104 -35.38 -11.61 -4.06
CA PRO A 104 -36.82 -11.58 -4.22
C PRO A 104 -37.27 -11.97 -5.64
N GLN A 105 -36.40 -11.79 -6.64
CA GLN A 105 -36.67 -12.28 -7.99
C GLN A 105 -36.66 -13.81 -8.06
N SER A 106 -35.76 -14.48 -7.33
CA SER A 106 -35.72 -15.93 -7.24
C SER A 106 -36.95 -16.48 -6.49
N ALA A 107 -37.37 -15.79 -5.42
CA ALA A 107 -38.62 -16.13 -4.73
C ALA A 107 -39.84 -16.00 -5.66
N LEU A 108 -39.88 -14.96 -6.50
CA LEU A 108 -40.93 -14.77 -7.50
C LEU A 108 -40.94 -15.90 -8.53
N THR A 109 -39.78 -16.32 -9.05
CA THR A 109 -39.71 -17.44 -10.00
C THR A 109 -40.19 -18.75 -9.38
N HIS A 110 -39.85 -19.02 -8.12
CA HIS A 110 -40.34 -20.21 -7.42
C HIS A 110 -41.86 -20.14 -7.20
N LEU A 111 -42.40 -18.99 -6.80
CA LEU A 111 -43.84 -18.80 -6.65
C LEU A 111 -44.61 -18.98 -7.96
N GLN A 112 -44.03 -18.56 -9.09
CA GLN A 112 -44.62 -18.78 -10.41
C GLN A 112 -44.65 -20.27 -10.77
N ALA A 113 -43.54 -20.99 -10.56
CA ALA A 113 -43.50 -22.44 -10.80
C ALA A 113 -44.49 -23.19 -9.90
N ASP A 114 -44.61 -22.82 -8.62
CA ASP A 114 -45.59 -23.40 -7.69
C ASP A 114 -47.04 -23.09 -8.11
N LEU A 115 -47.30 -21.89 -8.65
CA LEU A 115 -48.60 -21.52 -9.21
C LEU A 115 -48.94 -22.39 -10.42
N ASP A 116 -48.04 -22.47 -11.39
CA ASP A 116 -48.22 -23.26 -12.60
C ASP A 116 -48.46 -24.73 -12.25
N ALA A 117 -47.70 -25.29 -11.29
CA ALA A 117 -47.90 -26.65 -10.80
C ALA A 117 -49.28 -26.87 -10.17
N ALA A 118 -49.76 -25.94 -9.34
CA ALA A 118 -51.10 -26.03 -8.74
C ALA A 118 -52.24 -25.85 -9.77
N GLU A 119 -52.01 -25.06 -10.83
CA GLU A 119 -52.97 -24.95 -11.94
C GLU A 119 -53.02 -26.24 -12.76
N THR A 120 -51.86 -26.79 -13.14
CA THR A 120 -51.77 -28.08 -13.82
C THR A 120 -52.35 -29.22 -12.99
N GLU A 121 -52.12 -29.27 -11.68
CA GLU A 121 -52.74 -30.27 -10.80
C GLU A 121 -54.26 -30.20 -10.85
N SER A 122 -54.82 -28.98 -10.83
CA SER A 122 -56.28 -28.79 -10.93
C SER A 122 -56.84 -29.23 -12.28
N GLU A 123 -56.10 -29.03 -13.37
CA GLU A 123 -56.46 -29.52 -14.71
C GLU A 123 -56.44 -31.06 -14.77
N VAL A 124 -55.38 -31.67 -14.24
CA VAL A 124 -55.26 -33.15 -14.14
C VAL A 124 -56.39 -33.74 -13.30
N GLN A 125 -56.80 -33.08 -12.21
CA GLN A 125 -57.94 -33.52 -11.40
C GLN A 125 -59.26 -33.47 -12.19
N ILE A 126 -59.48 -32.42 -13.00
CA ILE A 126 -60.64 -32.33 -13.89
C ILE A 126 -60.62 -33.47 -14.92
N GLU A 127 -59.49 -33.69 -15.58
CA GLU A 127 -59.35 -34.75 -16.60
C GLU A 127 -59.64 -36.14 -16.01
N LYS A 128 -59.06 -36.46 -14.85
CA LYS A 128 -59.32 -37.73 -14.14
C LYS A 128 -60.78 -37.91 -13.78
N PHE A 129 -61.43 -36.85 -13.30
CA PHE A 129 -62.86 -36.90 -12.96
C PHE A 129 -63.73 -37.12 -14.22
N LEU A 130 -63.44 -36.43 -15.32
CA LEU A 130 -64.17 -36.60 -16.60
C LEU A 130 -63.97 -38.00 -17.20
N SER A 131 -62.79 -38.60 -16.99
CA SER A 131 -62.48 -39.99 -17.36
C SER A 131 -63.08 -41.03 -16.40
N GLN A 132 -63.83 -40.61 -15.38
CA GLN A 132 -64.41 -41.47 -14.32
C GLN A 132 -63.36 -42.24 -13.49
N GLU A 133 -62.12 -41.74 -13.45
CA GLU A 133 -61.02 -42.33 -12.67
C GLU A 133 -61.07 -41.93 -11.19
N MET A 134 -61.94 -40.98 -10.82
CA MET A 134 -62.07 -40.45 -9.47
C MET A 134 -63.55 -40.22 -9.09
N PRO A 135 -64.00 -40.63 -7.88
CA PRO A 135 -65.35 -40.36 -7.40
C PRO A 135 -65.57 -38.89 -7.06
N LEU A 136 -66.82 -38.43 -7.11
CA LEU A 136 -67.19 -37.02 -6.94
C LEU A 136 -66.68 -36.40 -5.63
N ASP A 137 -66.83 -37.09 -4.50
CA ASP A 137 -66.48 -36.54 -3.19
C ASP A 137 -64.97 -36.24 -3.09
N VAL A 138 -64.14 -37.18 -3.57
CA VAL A 138 -62.67 -37.05 -3.61
C VAL A 138 -62.24 -35.94 -4.59
N PHE A 139 -62.92 -35.83 -5.74
CA PHE A 139 -62.68 -34.75 -6.69
C PHE A 139 -62.98 -33.39 -6.06
N LEU A 140 -64.15 -33.22 -5.43
CA LEU A 140 -64.54 -31.95 -4.85
C LEU A 140 -63.56 -31.48 -3.76
N GLU A 141 -63.11 -32.38 -2.88
CA GLU A 141 -62.14 -32.03 -1.84
C GLU A 141 -60.78 -31.63 -2.44
N SER A 142 -60.21 -32.46 -3.31
CA SER A 142 -58.88 -32.23 -3.88
C SER A 142 -58.84 -31.04 -4.85
N PHE A 143 -59.89 -30.87 -5.67
CA PHE A 143 -60.01 -29.74 -6.59
C PHE A 143 -60.17 -28.41 -5.88
N GLN A 144 -61.01 -28.34 -4.85
CA GLN A 144 -61.15 -27.12 -4.05
C GLN A 144 -59.83 -26.73 -3.39
N GLN A 145 -59.06 -27.71 -2.88
CA GLN A 145 -57.74 -27.47 -2.30
C GLN A 145 -56.75 -26.94 -3.36
N SER A 146 -56.64 -27.60 -4.52
CA SER A 146 -55.74 -27.17 -5.60
C SER A 146 -56.09 -25.77 -6.11
N ARG A 147 -57.39 -25.46 -6.28
CA ARG A 147 -57.85 -24.15 -6.73
C ARG A 147 -57.62 -23.07 -5.68
N MET A 148 -57.86 -23.37 -4.40
CA MET A 148 -57.54 -22.45 -3.30
C MET A 148 -56.04 -22.11 -3.30
N LEU A 149 -55.17 -23.13 -3.42
CA LEU A 149 -53.72 -22.93 -3.49
C LEU A 149 -53.30 -22.10 -4.69
N SER A 150 -53.82 -22.40 -5.89
CA SER A 150 -53.58 -21.62 -7.10
C SER A 150 -53.97 -20.14 -6.91
N HIS A 151 -55.17 -19.84 -6.42
CA HIS A 151 -55.60 -18.47 -6.19
C HIS A 151 -54.72 -17.74 -5.17
N LEU A 152 -54.37 -18.42 -4.06
CA LEU A 152 -53.47 -17.87 -3.06
C LEU A 152 -52.10 -17.53 -3.66
N ARG A 153 -51.49 -18.45 -4.42
CA ARG A 153 -50.19 -18.25 -5.07
C ARG A 153 -50.25 -17.15 -6.12
N ARG A 154 -51.32 -17.06 -6.91
CA ARG A 154 -51.55 -15.95 -7.85
C ARG A 154 -51.54 -14.60 -7.15
N THR A 155 -52.27 -14.46 -6.04
CA THR A 155 -52.25 -13.23 -5.24
C THR A 155 -50.86 -12.95 -4.66
N GLN A 156 -50.13 -13.97 -4.19
CA GLN A 156 -48.76 -13.80 -3.70
C GLN A 156 -47.80 -13.31 -4.79
N VAL A 157 -47.88 -13.87 -6.00
CA VAL A 157 -47.09 -13.44 -7.17
C VAL A 157 -47.38 -11.99 -7.52
N GLU A 158 -48.67 -11.62 -7.64
CA GLU A 158 -49.08 -10.24 -7.94
C GLU A 158 -48.57 -9.25 -6.89
N LYS A 159 -48.69 -9.59 -5.60
CA LYS A 159 -48.23 -8.72 -4.51
C LYS A 159 -46.71 -8.59 -4.47
N LEU A 160 -45.97 -9.66 -4.70
CA LEU A 160 -44.51 -9.59 -4.78
C LEU A 160 -44.05 -8.78 -6.00
N GLN A 161 -44.69 -8.95 -7.16
CA GLN A 161 -44.45 -8.14 -8.35
C GLN A 161 -44.73 -6.66 -8.11
N GLU A 162 -45.82 -6.32 -7.42
CA GLU A 162 -46.18 -4.95 -7.06
C GLU A 162 -45.10 -4.31 -6.17
N LEU A 163 -44.63 -5.03 -5.15
CA LEU A 163 -43.57 -4.57 -4.26
C LEU A 163 -42.24 -4.35 -5.02
N LEU A 164 -41.88 -5.28 -5.91
CA LEU A 164 -40.66 -5.16 -6.72
C LEU A 164 -40.70 -3.95 -7.66
N LYS A 165 -41.86 -3.67 -8.29
CA LYS A 165 -42.05 -2.47 -9.14
C LYS A 165 -41.97 -1.18 -8.35
N LYS A 166 -42.53 -1.13 -7.12
CA LYS A 166 -42.47 0.05 -6.24
C LYS A 166 -41.06 0.37 -5.74
N GLN A 167 -40.20 -0.65 -5.61
CA GLN A 167 -38.80 -0.48 -5.20
C GLN A 167 -37.90 0.00 -6.34
N GLN A 168 -38.35 -0.08 -7.59
CA GLN A 168 -37.66 0.58 -8.70
C GLN A 168 -37.86 2.10 -8.57
N PRO A 169 -36.79 2.91 -8.44
CA PRO A 169 -36.94 4.35 -8.59
C PRO A 169 -37.57 4.65 -9.96
N PRO A 170 -38.36 5.72 -10.11
CA PRO A 170 -38.95 6.07 -11.40
C PRO A 170 -37.83 6.46 -12.38
N SER A 171 -37.25 5.47 -13.06
CA SER A 171 -36.41 5.71 -14.22
C SER A 171 -37.36 6.01 -15.37
N LEU A 172 -37.44 7.29 -15.70
CA LEU A 172 -38.00 7.89 -16.91
C LEU A 172 -38.38 6.90 -18.01
N CYS A 173 -39.68 6.60 -18.12
CA CYS A 173 -40.28 6.13 -19.37
C CYS A 173 -40.83 7.34 -20.14
N SER A 174 -40.13 7.76 -21.20
CA SER A 174 -40.62 8.61 -22.30
C SER A 174 -39.44 8.89 -23.22
N THR A 175 -39.43 8.69 -24.54
CA THR A 175 -40.46 8.49 -25.55
C THR A 175 -39.81 7.80 -26.75
N ARG A 176 -40.53 6.86 -27.38
CA ARG A 176 -40.24 6.38 -28.74
C ARG A 176 -40.61 7.49 -29.73
N SER A 177 -39.64 8.06 -30.45
CA SER A 177 -39.89 8.86 -31.65
C SER A 177 -38.90 8.51 -32.76
N LYS A 178 -39.44 8.03 -33.87
CA LYS A 178 -38.76 7.84 -35.17
C LYS A 178 -38.26 9.20 -35.70
N GLY A 179 -37.10 9.23 -36.37
CA GLY A 179 -36.75 10.33 -37.28
C GLY A 179 -35.24 10.56 -37.53
N GLN A 180 -34.73 9.91 -38.59
CA GLN A 180 -33.66 10.31 -39.54
C GLN A 180 -32.29 10.87 -39.08
N GLU A 181 -31.24 10.16 -39.51
CA GLU A 181 -29.85 10.58 -39.80
C GLU A 181 -29.70 10.89 -41.33
N PRO A 182 -28.54 11.31 -41.97
CA PRO A 182 -27.10 11.38 -41.55
C PRO A 182 -26.32 12.61 -42.17
N PRO A 183 -24.98 12.61 -42.47
CA PRO A 183 -23.77 12.06 -41.81
C PRO A 183 -22.61 13.09 -41.63
N SER A 184 -21.61 12.77 -40.79
CA SER A 184 -20.19 13.04 -41.12
C SER A 184 -19.23 12.08 -40.41
N ALA A 185 -18.27 11.57 -41.18
CA ALA A 185 -17.21 10.62 -40.87
C ALA A 185 -16.19 11.19 -39.83
N ASN A 186 -15.42 10.46 -39.02
CA ASN A 186 -14.68 9.20 -39.21
C ASN A 186 -14.08 8.73 -37.83
N PRO A 187 -13.22 7.69 -37.69
CA PRO A 187 -13.46 6.51 -36.84
C PRO A 187 -12.74 6.43 -35.46
N ALA A 188 -13.18 5.44 -34.68
CA ALA A 188 -12.89 5.13 -33.28
C ALA A 188 -11.47 4.54 -32.98
N PRO A 189 -11.17 4.24 -31.69
CA PRO A 189 -11.42 2.85 -31.26
C PRO A 189 -12.15 2.72 -29.91
N THR A 190 -13.26 2.00 -29.97
CA THR A 190 -13.64 0.89 -29.08
C THR A 190 -13.53 1.10 -27.56
N HIS A 191 -14.44 1.89 -27.00
CA HIS A 191 -14.97 1.56 -25.67
C HIS A 191 -16.25 0.74 -25.86
N VAL A 192 -16.15 -0.58 -25.66
CA VAL A 192 -17.34 -1.42 -25.46
C VAL A 192 -18.03 -0.95 -24.17
N ALA A 193 -19.06 -0.14 -24.33
CA ALA A 193 -19.99 0.17 -23.28
C ALA A 193 -20.77 -1.10 -22.94
N LEU A 194 -20.30 -1.84 -21.94
CA LEU A 194 -21.12 -2.86 -21.31
C LEU A 194 -22.29 -2.14 -20.62
N VAL A 195 -23.48 -2.40 -21.15
CA VAL A 195 -24.79 -2.00 -20.60
C VAL A 195 -24.81 -2.30 -19.10
N GLN A 196 -24.64 -1.26 -18.28
CA GLN A 196 -24.92 -1.33 -16.85
C GLN A 196 -26.43 -1.14 -16.64
N ASN A 197 -27.19 -2.20 -16.89
CA ASN A 197 -28.46 -2.37 -16.23
C ASN A 197 -28.24 -3.32 -15.06
N LYS A 198 -27.92 -2.75 -13.90
CA LYS A 198 -28.20 -3.34 -12.58
C LYS A 198 -27.91 -2.28 -11.54
N ALA A 199 -28.97 -1.84 -10.85
CA ALA A 199 -28.85 -1.16 -9.58
C ALA A 199 -28.13 -2.12 -8.62
N THR A 200 -26.81 -1.97 -8.53
CA THR A 200 -26.05 -2.49 -7.41
C THR A 200 -26.48 -1.68 -6.18
N PRO A 201 -26.68 -2.30 -5.01
CA PRO A 201 -26.63 -1.51 -3.80
C PRO A 201 -25.27 -0.81 -3.82
N LYS A 202 -25.24 0.49 -3.49
CA LYS A 202 -24.00 1.28 -3.29
C LYS A 202 -23.20 0.61 -2.18
N MET A 203 -22.56 -0.50 -2.49
CA MET A 203 -21.60 -1.13 -1.62
C MET A 203 -20.33 -0.36 -1.86
N PHE A 204 -19.97 0.41 -0.84
CA PHE A 204 -18.80 1.26 -0.74
C PHE A 204 -17.72 0.82 -1.73
N GLN A 205 -17.70 1.46 -2.91
CA GLN A 205 -16.56 1.36 -3.79
C GLN A 205 -15.46 2.13 -3.06
N LEU A 206 -14.78 1.45 -2.13
CA LEU A 206 -13.54 1.92 -1.51
C LEU A 206 -12.52 2.01 -2.64
N ARG A 207 -12.62 3.06 -3.47
CA ARG A 207 -11.54 3.55 -4.33
C ARG A 207 -10.49 4.19 -3.43
N TYR A 208 -9.91 3.41 -2.53
CA TYR A 208 -8.61 3.75 -1.98
C TYR A 208 -7.60 3.13 -2.94
N SER A 209 -7.38 3.81 -4.06
CA SER A 209 -6.16 3.63 -4.84
C SER A 209 -5.01 4.21 -4.02
N PHE A 210 -4.65 3.51 -2.94
CA PHE A 210 -3.45 3.80 -2.19
C PHE A 210 -2.36 2.92 -2.79
N THR A 211 -1.71 3.46 -3.82
CA THR A 211 -0.44 2.94 -4.30
C THR A 211 0.57 3.12 -3.15
N PRO A 212 1.12 2.05 -2.59
CA PRO A 212 2.19 2.20 -1.61
C PRO A 212 3.32 2.98 -2.27
N ALA A 213 3.88 3.98 -1.57
CA ALA A 213 5.01 4.76 -2.07
C ALA A 213 6.24 3.89 -2.37
N ILE A 214 6.24 2.64 -1.89
CA ILE A 214 7.27 1.64 -2.13
C ILE A 214 6.55 0.34 -2.50
N LEU A 215 6.58 -0.03 -3.78
CA LEU A 215 6.30 -1.40 -4.22
C LEU A 215 7.48 -2.26 -3.76
N VAL A 216 7.33 -2.94 -2.63
CA VAL A 216 8.26 -4.02 -2.27
C VAL A 216 7.84 -5.24 -3.10
N SER A 217 8.46 -5.41 -4.26
CA SER A 217 8.29 -6.61 -5.09
C SER A 217 8.60 -7.86 -4.26
N SER A 218 7.65 -8.78 -4.16
CA SER A 218 7.82 -10.04 -3.42
C SER A 218 8.88 -10.99 -3.99
N ASP A 219 9.49 -10.68 -5.14
CA ASP A 219 10.59 -11.46 -5.73
C ASP A 219 12.00 -11.02 -5.29
N ALA A 220 12.12 -10.02 -4.41
CA ALA A 220 13.42 -9.60 -3.86
C ALA A 220 13.69 -10.15 -2.46
N VAL A 221 13.36 -11.43 -2.21
CA VAL A 221 14.02 -12.21 -1.16
C VAL A 221 15.20 -12.94 -1.82
N SER A 222 16.25 -12.19 -2.11
CA SER A 222 17.58 -12.79 -2.17
C SER A 222 18.24 -12.54 -0.80
N PRO A 223 18.65 -13.59 -0.07
CA PRO A 223 19.47 -13.38 1.10
C PRO A 223 20.77 -12.74 0.63
N PHE A 224 21.08 -11.54 1.11
CA PHE A 224 22.38 -10.92 0.92
C PHE A 224 23.46 -11.96 1.28
N PRO A 225 24.44 -12.24 0.41
CA PRO A 225 25.54 -13.11 0.78
C PRO A 225 26.30 -12.44 1.92
N MET A 226 26.23 -13.06 3.10
CA MET A 226 27.06 -12.73 4.24
C MET A 226 28.51 -12.87 3.78
N ALA A 227 29.28 -11.79 3.80
CA ALA A 227 30.71 -11.84 3.51
C ALA A 227 31.39 -12.64 4.63
N VAL A 228 31.59 -13.94 4.40
CA VAL A 228 32.46 -14.77 5.23
C VAL A 228 33.88 -14.22 5.12
N ALA A 229 34.50 -13.96 6.27
CA ALA A 229 35.87 -13.50 6.39
C ALA A 229 36.83 -14.39 5.56
N PRO A 230 37.79 -13.82 4.82
CA PRO A 230 38.74 -14.64 4.07
C PRO A 230 39.71 -15.34 5.05
N PRO A 231 40.07 -16.62 4.81
CA PRO A 231 41.11 -17.26 5.59
C PRO A 231 42.47 -16.61 5.29
N SER A 232 43.21 -16.35 6.37
CA SER A 232 44.60 -15.95 6.36
C SER A 232 45.45 -16.83 5.45
N ARG A 233 45.98 -16.30 4.34
CA ARG A 233 47.05 -16.93 3.57
C ARG A 233 47.88 -15.88 2.82
N ASN A 234 49.07 -15.66 3.37
CA ASN A 234 50.36 -15.33 2.75
C ASN A 234 50.42 -14.25 1.65
N LEU A 235 51.08 -13.14 2.00
CA LEU A 235 51.58 -12.11 1.11
C LEU A 235 52.53 -12.69 0.04
N PRO A 236 52.49 -12.25 -1.22
CA PRO A 236 53.53 -12.57 -2.20
C PRO A 236 54.77 -11.66 -1.98
N PRO A 237 56.00 -12.17 -2.26
CA PRO A 237 57.24 -11.48 -1.96
C PRO A 237 57.57 -10.38 -2.97
N LEU A 238 58.24 -9.33 -2.47
CA LEU A 238 58.87 -8.29 -3.29
C LEU A 238 60.03 -8.89 -4.10
N GLY A 239 60.03 -8.68 -5.41
CA GLY A 239 61.15 -8.97 -6.31
C GLY A 239 61.24 -7.92 -7.43
N PRO A 240 62.46 -7.49 -7.83
CA PRO A 240 62.64 -6.33 -8.69
C PRO A 240 62.70 -6.72 -10.17
N SER A 241 61.98 -6.01 -11.04
CA SER A 241 62.41 -5.94 -12.44
C SER A 241 61.89 -4.66 -13.10
N ALA A 242 62.81 -4.01 -13.80
CA ALA A 242 62.67 -2.74 -14.48
C ALA A 242 61.75 -2.84 -15.70
N GLY A 243 61.04 -1.75 -16.02
CA GLY A 243 60.43 -1.62 -17.34
C GLY A 243 59.22 -0.68 -17.41
N GLN A 244 59.51 0.60 -17.67
CA GLN A 244 58.69 1.55 -18.44
C GLN A 244 57.37 2.10 -17.84
N MET A 245 57.36 3.44 -17.73
CA MET A 245 56.19 4.30 -17.53
C MET A 245 55.32 4.37 -18.81
N PRO A 246 54.06 4.83 -18.70
CA PRO A 246 53.86 6.25 -19.00
C PRO A 246 53.05 7.00 -17.93
N VAL A 247 53.44 8.25 -17.77
CA VAL A 247 52.89 9.26 -16.87
C VAL A 247 51.50 9.68 -17.36
N SER A 248 50.51 9.67 -16.48
CA SER A 248 49.29 10.47 -16.65
C SER A 248 48.88 11.09 -15.32
N ARG A 249 48.86 12.42 -15.35
CA ARG A 249 48.73 13.37 -14.25
C ARG A 249 47.30 13.37 -13.71
N ALA A 250 47.08 12.86 -12.50
CA ALA A 250 45.79 12.98 -11.82
C ALA A 250 45.71 14.31 -11.04
N HIS A 251 44.70 15.11 -11.35
CA HIS A 251 44.28 16.27 -10.55
C HIS A 251 43.57 15.81 -9.27
N PRO A 252 43.63 16.58 -8.17
CA PRO A 252 42.95 16.20 -6.92
C PRO A 252 41.43 16.33 -7.06
N PRO A 253 40.62 15.40 -6.54
CA PRO A 253 39.18 15.54 -6.58
C PRO A 253 38.75 16.65 -5.62
N ARG A 254 37.99 17.61 -6.17
CA ARG A 254 37.29 18.64 -5.41
C ARG A 254 36.27 17.98 -4.48
N LEU A 255 36.21 18.52 -3.26
CA LEU A 255 35.23 18.20 -2.23
C LEU A 255 33.80 18.34 -2.79
N CYS A 256 33.13 17.21 -3.02
CA CYS A 256 31.68 17.18 -3.15
C CYS A 256 31.07 17.20 -1.74
N SER A 257 30.43 18.31 -1.43
CA SER A 257 29.46 18.48 -0.35
C SER A 257 28.41 17.35 -0.35
N PRO A 258 28.09 16.74 0.81
CA PRO A 258 27.07 15.73 0.87
C PRO A 258 25.67 16.38 1.00
N LEU A 259 24.73 15.82 0.24
CA LEU A 259 23.29 15.79 0.54
C LEU A 259 22.53 17.15 0.53
N ARG A 260 21.96 17.48 -0.64
CA ARG A 260 20.69 18.21 -0.66
C ARG A 260 19.62 17.31 -0.03
N LEU A 261 19.19 17.63 1.18
CA LEU A 261 17.92 17.17 1.73
C LEU A 261 16.80 17.55 0.75
N ILE A 262 16.29 16.58 0.01
CA ILE A 262 15.00 16.68 -0.66
C ILE A 262 13.96 16.23 0.35
N GLY A 263 13.06 17.15 0.69
CA GLY A 263 11.85 16.88 1.47
C GLY A 263 11.97 17.22 2.95
N HIS A 264 11.69 18.48 3.29
CA HIS A 264 11.03 18.76 4.57
C HIS A 264 9.69 18.02 4.56
N ILE A 265 9.59 16.92 5.32
CA ILE A 265 8.28 16.39 5.72
C ILE A 265 7.88 17.21 6.96
N PRO A 266 6.80 18.00 6.93
CA PRO A 266 6.30 18.61 8.14
C PRO A 266 5.89 17.47 9.08
N LEU A 267 6.50 17.39 10.26
CA LEU A 267 5.99 16.61 11.38
C LEU A 267 4.57 17.11 11.68
N LEU A 268 3.57 16.43 11.13
CA LEU A 268 2.18 16.54 11.59
C LEU A 268 2.13 15.92 12.98
N SER A 269 2.44 16.75 13.98
CA SER A 269 2.02 16.49 15.34
C SER A 269 0.49 16.48 15.37
N PRO A 270 -0.17 15.44 15.92
CA PRO A 270 -1.59 15.51 16.20
C PRO A 270 -1.78 16.60 17.25
N ARG A 271 -2.47 17.69 16.89
CA ARG A 271 -3.02 18.61 17.90
C ARG A 271 -3.94 17.80 18.81
N PRO A 272 -3.80 17.87 20.15
CA PRO A 272 -4.80 17.28 21.03
C PRO A 272 -6.11 18.03 20.80
N PHE A 273 -7.15 17.29 20.38
CA PHE A 273 -8.51 17.77 20.44
C PHE A 273 -8.82 18.06 21.91
N ARG A 274 -9.03 19.34 22.23
CA ARG A 274 -9.62 19.77 23.49
C ARG A 274 -11.07 19.27 23.50
N VAL A 275 -11.31 18.17 24.19
CA VAL A 275 -12.66 17.74 24.55
C VAL A 275 -13.15 18.72 25.62
N GLU A 276 -14.05 19.62 25.23
CA GLU A 276 -14.87 20.36 26.18
C GLU A 276 -15.72 19.33 26.96
N PRO A 277 -15.65 19.28 28.30
CA PRO A 277 -16.57 18.47 29.06
C PRO A 277 -17.96 19.11 28.96
N SER A 278 -18.83 18.51 28.17
CA SER A 278 -20.27 18.77 28.26
C SER A 278 -20.69 18.54 29.70
N ARG A 279 -21.20 19.61 30.34
CA ARG A 279 -21.80 19.57 31.67
C ARG A 279 -22.90 18.50 31.66
N LEU A 280 -22.63 17.37 32.30
CA LEU A 280 -23.65 16.43 32.73
C LEU A 280 -24.52 17.16 33.75
N SER A 281 -25.71 17.57 33.33
CA SER A 281 -26.78 17.91 34.26
C SER A 281 -27.16 16.63 35.00
N CYS A 282 -26.78 16.57 36.26
CA CYS A 282 -27.28 15.57 37.19
C CYS A 282 -28.78 15.85 37.36
N GLN A 283 -29.63 15.08 36.68
CA GLN A 283 -31.07 15.03 36.95
C GLN A 283 -31.24 14.52 38.39
N GLN A 284 -31.54 15.46 39.28
CA GLN A 284 -31.84 15.21 40.67
C GLN A 284 -33.18 14.45 40.73
N LYS A 285 -33.10 13.15 41.01
CA LYS A 285 -34.28 12.30 41.25
C LYS A 285 -34.90 12.73 42.58
N GLN A 286 -35.94 13.56 42.51
CA GLN A 286 -36.80 13.83 43.68
C GLN A 286 -37.71 12.63 43.91
N GLU A 287 -37.62 12.09 45.11
CA GLU A 287 -38.45 11.01 45.67
C GLU A 287 -39.75 11.63 46.24
N PRO A 288 -40.94 11.02 46.05
CA PRO A 288 -42.17 11.55 46.63
C PRO A 288 -42.31 11.10 48.10
N PRO A 289 -42.88 11.93 48.99
CA PRO A 289 -43.07 11.56 50.37
C PRO A 289 -44.25 10.59 50.51
N HIS A 290 -44.03 9.57 51.33
CA HIS A 290 -45.07 8.71 51.86
C HIS A 290 -46.20 9.53 52.50
N ARG A 291 -47.42 9.36 52.00
CA ARG A 291 -48.63 9.29 52.84
C ARG A 291 -49.79 8.63 52.10
#